data_AF-A0A2N7RRY4-F1
#
_entry.id   AF-A0A2N7RRY4-F1
#
_cell.length_a   1.000
_cell.length_b   1.000
_cell.length_c   1.000
_cell.angle_alpha   90.00
_cell.angle_beta   90.00
_cell.angle_gamma   90.00
#
_symmetry.space_group_name_H-M   'P 1'
#
loop_
_entity.id
_entity.type
_entity.pdbx_description
1 polymer ?
#
loop_
_entity_poly.entity_id
_entity_poly.type
_entity_poly.pdbx_seq_one_letter_code
_entity_poly.pdbx_strand_id
1 'polypeptide(L)'
;MRLTSLALSASVLFATLPAHAATMPTLEQIHAAVQAGVAKTQARTQSPMPFAIKVTSLAGCQDSQEVAGEVVCLVSMSAGMRDGFTVLPLRNENGTWVGVERKHAKFAGPSPAEAQAMIRAWAKEEVARDPEAAKDVQMQEAQSTMQVKAINECDVKRKTGYLACNTELSVPSRPDGIKTELSFMLENGGWRYVPR
;
A
#
# COMPACT_ATOMS: atom_id res chain seq x y z
N MET A 1 59.32 34.31 33.83
CA MET A 1 58.36 33.44 34.56
C MET A 1 56.95 33.89 34.21
N ARG A 2 56.09 32.94 33.83
CA ARG A 2 54.63 33.03 33.57
C ARG A 2 54.21 33.78 32.28
N LEU A 3 53.20 33.40 31.51
CA LEU A 3 52.56 32.14 31.09
C LEU A 3 51.41 32.60 30.15
N THR A 4 51.25 31.94 28.99
CA THR A 4 49.99 31.69 28.26
C THR A 4 49.09 32.84 27.77
N SER A 5 48.81 32.88 26.46
CA SER A 5 47.51 32.46 25.89
C SER A 5 47.55 32.41 24.36
N LEU A 6 47.35 31.21 23.80
CA LEU A 6 47.09 30.95 22.38
C LEU A 6 45.57 31.03 22.15
N ALA A 7 45.12 31.84 21.20
CA ALA A 7 43.73 31.81 20.72
C ALA A 7 43.67 31.13 19.34
N LEU A 8 43.41 29.81 19.35
CA LEU A 8 43.01 29.04 18.18
C LEU A 8 41.49 29.19 18.02
N SER A 9 41.03 29.85 16.95
CA SER A 9 39.61 29.85 16.57
C SER A 9 39.40 28.84 15.46
N ALA A 10 38.73 27.74 15.82
CA ALA A 10 38.52 26.57 14.99
C ALA A 10 37.51 26.80 13.86
N SER A 11 37.77 26.09 12.76
CA SER A 11 36.99 26.01 11.53
C SER A 11 35.53 25.61 11.77
N VAL A 12 34.58 26.34 11.17
CA VAL A 12 33.18 25.94 11.12
C VAL A 12 33.04 24.82 10.08
N LEU A 13 32.85 23.59 10.55
CA LEU A 13 32.41 22.46 9.72
C LEU A 13 30.96 22.70 9.31
N PHE A 14 30.72 22.85 8.00
CA PHE A 14 29.38 22.76 7.43
C PHE A 14 28.84 21.35 7.69
N ALA A 15 27.86 21.23 8.58
CA ALA A 15 27.10 20.01 8.77
C ALA A 15 26.24 19.77 7.51
N THR A 16 26.66 18.86 6.64
CA THR A 16 25.78 18.27 5.64
C THR A 16 24.73 17.44 6.38
N LEU A 17 23.49 17.94 6.45
CA LEU A 17 22.35 17.16 6.92
C LEU A 17 22.21 15.92 6.01
N PRO A 18 22.03 14.70 6.57
CA PRO A 18 21.69 13.56 5.76
C PRO A 18 20.31 13.83 5.14
N ALA A 19 20.27 13.89 3.80
CA ALA A 19 19.03 13.75 3.08
C ALA A 19 18.43 12.41 3.51
N HIS A 20 17.40 12.46 4.36
CA HIS A 20 16.60 11.28 4.66
C HIS A 20 15.95 10.90 3.33
N ALA A 21 16.53 9.91 2.67
CA ALA A 21 15.94 9.31 1.48
C ALA A 21 14.50 8.94 1.86
N ALA A 22 13.53 9.46 1.11
CA ALA A 22 12.16 9.01 1.24
C ALA A 22 12.18 7.49 1.12
N THR A 23 11.77 6.78 2.18
CA THR A 23 11.73 5.31 2.20
C THR A 23 10.74 4.76 1.18
N MET A 24 9.79 5.60 0.73
CA MET A 24 8.82 5.30 -0.30
C MET A 24 9.00 6.23 -1.51
N PRO A 25 8.80 5.74 -2.74
CA PRO A 25 8.87 6.55 -3.95
C PRO A 25 7.70 7.54 -4.02
N THR A 26 7.99 8.73 -4.51
CA THR A 26 6.97 9.72 -4.89
C THR A 26 6.31 9.35 -6.22
N LEU A 27 5.14 9.91 -6.51
CA LEU A 27 4.46 9.71 -7.81
C LEU A 27 5.37 10.09 -8.99
N GLU A 28 6.15 11.17 -8.87
CA GLU A 28 7.10 11.59 -9.90
C GLU A 28 8.22 10.55 -10.12
N GLN A 29 8.78 10.01 -9.03
CA GLN A 29 9.78 8.94 -9.13
C GLN A 29 9.18 7.66 -9.73
N ILE A 30 7.92 7.34 -9.44
CA ILE A 30 7.21 6.23 -10.07
C ILE A 30 7.02 6.48 -11.57
N HIS A 31 6.65 7.69 -11.98
CA HIS A 31 6.54 8.06 -13.39
C HIS A 31 7.86 7.83 -14.12
N ALA A 32 8.96 8.31 -13.55
CA ALA A 32 10.30 8.11 -14.10
C ALA A 32 10.67 6.63 -14.20
N ALA A 33 10.41 5.83 -13.14
CA ALA A 33 10.70 4.40 -13.13
C ALA A 33 9.93 3.64 -14.22
N VAL A 34 8.64 3.97 -14.42
CA VAL A 34 7.80 3.36 -15.46
C VAL A 34 8.29 3.76 -16.85
N GLN A 35 8.59 5.04 -17.09
CA GLN A 35 9.12 5.50 -18.37
C GLN A 35 10.46 4.85 -18.72
N ALA A 36 11.36 4.71 -17.74
CA ALA A 36 12.62 4.00 -17.92
C ALA A 36 12.39 2.51 -18.28
N GLY A 37 11.44 1.85 -17.61
CA GLY A 37 11.04 0.47 -17.93
C GLY A 37 10.45 0.31 -19.34
N VAL A 38 9.63 1.26 -19.77
CA VAL A 38 9.10 1.32 -21.15
C VAL A 38 10.23 1.47 -22.16
N ALA A 39 11.11 2.44 -21.97
CA ALA A 39 12.24 2.69 -22.86
C ALA A 39 13.16 1.46 -22.97
N LYS A 40 13.44 0.79 -21.84
CA LYS A 40 14.20 -0.46 -21.79
C LYS A 40 13.51 -1.58 -22.59
N THR A 41 12.20 -1.70 -22.47
CA THR A 41 11.40 -2.69 -23.20
C THR A 41 11.39 -2.42 -24.70
N GLN A 42 11.25 -1.15 -25.11
CA GLN A 42 11.33 -0.74 -26.51
C GLN A 42 12.70 -1.04 -27.12
N ALA A 43 13.77 -0.68 -26.42
CA ALA A 43 15.14 -0.98 -26.85
C ALA A 43 15.37 -2.49 -27.00
N ARG A 44 14.86 -3.31 -26.06
CA ARG A 44 14.99 -4.77 -26.11
C ARG A 44 14.20 -5.43 -27.25
N THR A 45 13.01 -4.91 -27.55
CA THR A 45 12.10 -5.51 -28.54
C THR A 45 12.27 -4.95 -29.94
N GLN A 46 13.08 -3.90 -30.12
CA GLN A 46 13.22 -3.14 -31.38
C GLN A 46 11.86 -2.72 -31.95
N SER A 47 10.84 -2.59 -31.09
CA SER A 47 9.48 -2.35 -31.53
C SER A 47 9.33 -0.89 -31.95
N PRO A 48 8.86 -0.60 -33.18
CA PRO A 48 8.57 0.76 -33.61
C PRO A 48 7.26 1.29 -32.99
N MET A 49 6.51 0.46 -32.26
CA MET A 49 5.24 0.88 -31.66
C MET A 49 5.47 1.64 -30.34
N PRO A 50 4.90 2.85 -30.19
CA PRO A 50 4.96 3.58 -28.93
C PRO A 50 4.10 2.87 -27.88
N PHE A 51 4.73 2.33 -26.82
CA PHE A 51 4.00 1.88 -25.65
C PHE A 51 3.60 3.12 -24.83
N ALA A 52 2.37 3.58 -25.01
CA ALA A 52 1.81 4.66 -24.20
C ALA A 52 1.34 4.11 -22.85
N ILE A 53 2.30 3.82 -21.96
CA ILE A 53 2.03 3.45 -20.57
C ILE A 53 2.20 4.70 -19.70
N LYS A 54 1.16 5.04 -18.94
CA LYS A 54 1.15 6.19 -18.04
C LYS A 54 0.63 5.76 -16.68
N VAL A 55 1.29 6.22 -15.63
CA VAL A 55 0.70 6.19 -14.28
C VAL A 55 -0.21 7.41 -14.15
N THR A 56 -1.40 7.20 -13.61
CA THR A 56 -2.41 8.26 -13.48
C THR A 56 -2.65 8.65 -12.02
N SER A 57 -2.42 7.73 -11.08
CA SER A 57 -2.46 8.02 -9.65
C SER A 57 -1.67 7.00 -8.84
N LEU A 58 -1.32 7.38 -7.60
CA LEU A 58 -0.73 6.53 -6.58
C LEU A 58 -1.70 6.45 -5.40
N ALA A 59 -2.14 5.25 -5.05
CA ALA A 59 -2.96 5.02 -3.85
C ALA A 59 -2.08 4.92 -2.59
N GLY A 60 -0.91 4.28 -2.73
CA GLY A 60 0.07 4.18 -1.65
C GLY A 60 1.16 3.16 -1.96
N CYS A 61 2.24 3.21 -1.18
CA CYS A 61 3.36 2.29 -1.25
C CYS A 61 3.63 1.69 0.12
N GLN A 62 4.20 0.49 0.11
CA GLN A 62 4.61 -0.22 1.32
C GLN A 62 5.78 -1.14 0.99
N ASP A 63 6.45 -1.64 2.02
CA ASP A 63 7.50 -2.64 1.83
C ASP A 63 6.93 -3.92 1.23
N SER A 64 7.73 -4.54 0.35
CA SER A 64 7.40 -5.83 -0.24
C SER A 64 7.47 -6.92 0.83
N GLN A 65 6.39 -7.70 0.96
CA GLN A 65 6.37 -8.90 1.80
C GLN A 65 7.13 -10.07 1.16
N GLU A 66 7.42 -9.97 -0.14
CA GLU A 66 8.02 -11.04 -0.93
C GLU A 66 9.55 -10.90 -1.02
N VAL A 67 10.07 -9.67 -1.02
CA VAL A 67 11.50 -9.39 -1.24
C VAL A 67 11.97 -8.21 -0.40
N ALA A 68 12.94 -8.46 0.48
CA ALA A 68 13.54 -7.43 1.31
C ALA A 68 14.25 -6.34 0.48
N GLY A 69 14.04 -5.08 0.85
CA GLY A 69 14.61 -3.92 0.15
C GLY A 69 13.88 -3.48 -1.12
N GLU A 70 12.79 -4.18 -1.49
CA GLU A 70 11.85 -3.72 -2.49
C GLU A 70 10.61 -3.11 -1.85
N VAL A 71 9.96 -2.20 -2.58
CA VAL A 71 8.67 -1.65 -2.22
C VAL A 71 7.64 -2.04 -3.28
N VAL A 72 6.38 -2.14 -2.89
CA VAL A 72 5.25 -2.35 -3.78
C VAL A 72 4.32 -1.16 -3.69
N CYS A 73 3.96 -0.57 -4.84
CA CYS A 73 3.07 0.57 -4.92
C CYS A 73 1.79 0.21 -5.65
N LEU A 74 0.63 0.52 -5.04
CA LEU A 74 -0.66 0.40 -5.69
C LEU A 74 -0.90 1.66 -6.52
N VAL A 75 -0.92 1.49 -7.84
CA VAL A 75 -1.04 2.59 -8.80
C VAL A 75 -2.17 2.35 -9.76
N SER A 76 -2.83 3.42 -10.22
CA SER A 76 -3.66 3.34 -11.42
C SER A 76 -2.79 3.65 -12.63
N MET A 77 -2.90 2.82 -13.66
CA MET A 77 -2.13 2.94 -14.89
C MET A 77 -3.05 2.87 -16.10
N SER A 78 -2.66 3.59 -17.14
CA SER A 78 -3.27 3.58 -18.46
C SER A 78 -2.29 3.01 -19.47
N ALA A 79 -2.74 2.06 -20.27
CA ALA A 79 -2.01 1.50 -21.40
C ALA A 79 -2.92 1.51 -22.65
N GLY A 80 -2.84 2.58 -23.44
CA GLY A 80 -3.79 2.83 -24.53
C GLY A 80 -5.21 3.05 -24.00
N MET A 81 -6.17 2.22 -24.43
CA MET A 81 -7.56 2.26 -23.94
C MET A 81 -7.79 1.45 -22.66
N ARG A 82 -6.74 0.84 -22.09
CA ARG A 82 -6.86 -0.04 -20.93
C ARG A 82 -6.39 0.69 -19.68
N ASP A 83 -7.34 1.13 -18.88
CA ASP A 83 -7.08 1.68 -17.55
C ASP A 83 -7.28 0.61 -16.48
N GLY A 84 -6.51 0.68 -15.41
CA GLY A 84 -6.72 -0.16 -14.24
C GLY A 84 -5.68 0.00 -13.16
N PHE A 85 -6.01 -0.51 -11.98
CA PHE A 85 -5.11 -0.59 -10.84
C PHE A 85 -4.20 -1.80 -10.96
N THR A 86 -2.95 -1.62 -10.55
CA THR A 86 -1.94 -2.68 -10.49
C THR A 86 -0.98 -2.43 -9.35
N VAL A 87 -0.33 -3.50 -8.90
CA VAL A 87 0.79 -3.45 -7.97
C VAL A 87 2.08 -3.31 -8.78
N LEU A 88 2.85 -2.27 -8.51
CA LEU A 88 4.12 -2.00 -9.15
C LEU A 88 5.26 -2.21 -8.15
N PRO A 89 6.05 -3.30 -8.29
CA PRO A 89 7.24 -3.51 -7.49
C PRO A 89 8.38 -2.61 -7.98
N LEU A 90 9.04 -1.94 -7.05
CA LEU A 90 10.11 -0.98 -7.27
C LEU A 90 11.28 -1.29 -6.34
N ARG A 91 12.50 -1.02 -6.83
CA ARG A 91 13.72 -1.13 -6.04
C ARG A 91 14.49 0.19 -6.10
N ASN A 92 15.07 0.59 -4.98
CA ASN A 92 15.98 1.72 -4.95
C ASN A 92 17.39 1.25 -5.33
N GLU A 93 17.90 1.75 -6.45
CA GLU A 93 19.25 1.52 -6.92
C GLU A 93 20.02 2.85 -6.84
N ASN A 94 20.87 2.99 -5.81
CA ASN A 94 21.73 4.16 -5.60
C ASN A 94 20.97 5.51 -5.65
N GLY A 95 19.80 5.58 -5.01
CA GLY A 95 18.97 6.79 -4.98
C GLY A 95 17.98 6.92 -6.13
N THR A 96 17.97 5.98 -7.08
CA THR A 96 17.02 5.95 -8.21
C THR A 96 16.05 4.79 -8.06
N TRP A 97 14.75 5.06 -8.12
CA TRP A 97 13.74 4.00 -8.14
C TRP A 97 13.62 3.39 -9.53
N VAL A 98 13.67 2.06 -9.61
CA VAL A 98 13.55 1.31 -10.86
C VAL A 98 12.45 0.26 -10.77
N GLY A 99 11.74 0.04 -11.87
CA GLY A 99 10.73 -1.02 -11.99
C GLY A 99 11.36 -2.40 -11.98
N VAL A 100 10.79 -3.30 -11.17
CA VAL A 100 11.18 -4.72 -11.12
C VAL A 100 10.21 -5.53 -11.96
N GLU A 101 10.73 -6.37 -12.86
CA GLU A 101 9.87 -7.28 -13.64
C GLU A 101 9.40 -8.44 -12.76
N ARG A 102 8.21 -8.30 -12.16
CA ARG A 102 7.52 -9.38 -11.45
C ARG A 102 6.04 -9.37 -11.77
N LYS A 103 5.53 -10.53 -12.20
CA LYS A 103 4.09 -10.72 -12.39
C LYS A 103 3.47 -11.05 -11.05
N HIS A 104 2.25 -10.55 -10.82
CA HIS A 104 1.44 -10.87 -9.63
C HIS A 104 2.10 -10.48 -8.28
N ALA A 105 2.89 -9.40 -8.26
CA ALA A 105 3.41 -8.85 -7.01
C ALA A 105 2.27 -8.60 -6.02
N LYS A 106 2.46 -9.04 -4.77
CA LYS A 106 1.45 -8.95 -3.74
C LYS A 106 1.47 -7.58 -3.07
N PHE A 107 0.30 -7.13 -2.65
CA PHE A 107 0.12 -5.93 -1.84
C PHE A 107 -0.63 -6.34 -0.58
N ALA A 108 -0.06 -6.03 0.58
CA ALA A 108 -0.67 -6.42 1.84
C ALA A 108 -1.97 -5.66 2.07
N GLY A 109 -2.97 -6.33 2.61
CA GLY A 109 -4.15 -5.67 3.16
C GLY A 109 -3.86 -5.04 4.53
N PRO A 110 -4.90 -4.52 5.20
CA PRO A 110 -4.80 -4.07 6.57
C PRO A 110 -4.37 -5.20 7.51
N SER A 111 -3.79 -4.84 8.65
CA SER A 111 -3.60 -5.78 9.75
C SER A 111 -4.96 -6.29 10.28
N PRO A 112 -5.02 -7.47 10.92
CA PRO A 112 -6.24 -7.96 11.55
C PRO A 112 -6.85 -6.96 12.54
N ALA A 113 -6.03 -6.24 13.29
CA ALA A 113 -6.48 -5.23 14.25
C ALA A 113 -7.14 -4.03 13.56
N GLU A 114 -6.52 -3.51 12.48
CA GLU A 114 -7.11 -2.42 11.69
C GLU A 114 -8.43 -2.85 11.05
N ALA A 115 -8.46 -4.04 10.44
CA ALA A 115 -9.69 -4.56 9.83
C ALA A 115 -10.82 -4.75 10.84
N GLN A 116 -10.50 -5.29 12.01
CA GLN A 116 -11.48 -5.41 13.09
C GLN A 116 -12.03 -4.05 13.52
N ALA A 117 -11.17 -3.03 13.64
CA ALA A 117 -11.60 -1.68 13.97
C ALA A 117 -12.50 -1.08 12.88
N MET A 118 -12.16 -1.25 11.61
CA MET A 118 -12.96 -0.76 10.49
C MET A 118 -14.33 -1.44 10.38
N ILE A 119 -14.39 -2.77 10.54
CA ILE A 119 -15.66 -3.50 10.50
C ILE A 119 -16.56 -3.09 11.67
N ARG A 120 -15.98 -2.92 12.86
CA ARG A 120 -16.72 -2.42 14.04
C ARG A 120 -17.23 -1.00 13.83
N ALA A 121 -16.42 -0.13 13.25
CA ALA A 121 -16.83 1.25 12.94
C ALA A 121 -17.99 1.25 11.95
N TRP A 122 -17.87 0.49 10.86
CA TRP A 122 -18.95 0.32 9.89
C TRP A 122 -20.24 -0.23 10.53
N ALA A 123 -20.16 -1.29 11.34
CA ALA A 123 -21.33 -1.87 11.98
C ALA A 123 -21.98 -0.90 13.00
N LYS A 124 -21.21 -0.06 13.68
CA LYS A 124 -21.74 1.01 14.55
C LYS A 124 -22.49 2.08 13.75
N GLU A 125 -21.92 2.51 12.63
CA GLU A 125 -22.58 3.47 11.76
C GLU A 125 -23.87 2.91 11.16
N GLU A 126 -23.86 1.65 10.73
CA GLU A 126 -25.02 1.02 10.11
C GLU A 126 -26.18 0.86 11.10
N VAL A 127 -25.90 0.42 12.33
CA VAL A 127 -26.90 0.34 13.41
C VAL A 127 -27.44 1.72 13.79
N ALA A 128 -26.61 2.78 13.71
CA ALA A 128 -27.07 4.14 13.95
C ALA A 128 -27.95 4.68 12.80
N ARG A 129 -27.74 4.19 11.56
CA ARG A 129 -28.53 4.54 10.38
C ARG A 129 -29.86 3.78 10.31
N ASP A 130 -29.85 2.49 10.66
CA ASP A 130 -31.01 1.59 10.60
C ASP A 130 -31.22 0.88 11.95
N PRO A 131 -32.27 1.26 12.71
CA PRO A 131 -32.63 0.58 13.95
C PRO A 131 -32.97 -0.91 13.80
N GLU A 132 -33.36 -1.38 12.61
CA GLU A 132 -33.58 -2.81 12.37
C GLU A 132 -32.27 -3.58 12.28
N ALA A 133 -31.19 -2.95 11.79
CA ALA A 133 -29.84 -3.52 11.84
C ALA A 133 -29.37 -3.75 13.29
N ALA A 134 -29.89 -2.99 14.26
CA ALA A 134 -29.62 -3.20 15.69
C ALA A 134 -30.15 -4.55 16.20
N LYS A 135 -31.18 -5.11 15.54
CA LYS A 135 -31.78 -6.41 15.90
C LYS A 135 -31.10 -7.58 15.21
N ASP A 136 -30.22 -7.33 14.24
CA ASP A 136 -29.45 -8.37 13.55
C ASP A 136 -28.30 -8.87 14.46
N VAL A 137 -28.32 -10.17 14.75
CA VAL A 137 -27.30 -10.85 15.56
C VAL A 137 -25.90 -10.70 14.94
N GLN A 138 -25.77 -10.74 13.61
CA GLN A 138 -24.48 -10.56 12.95
C GLN A 138 -23.93 -9.15 13.13
N MET A 139 -24.80 -8.14 13.16
CA MET A 139 -24.39 -6.75 13.41
C MET A 139 -23.95 -6.58 14.86
N GLN A 140 -24.68 -7.16 15.81
CA GLN A 140 -24.29 -7.16 17.22
C GLN A 140 -22.95 -7.88 17.45
N GLU A 141 -22.74 -9.03 16.81
CA GLU A 141 -21.47 -9.75 16.86
C GLU A 141 -20.34 -8.92 16.24
N ALA A 142 -20.55 -8.36 15.05
CA ALA A 142 -19.58 -7.51 14.37
C ALA A 142 -19.13 -6.31 15.23
N GLN A 143 -20.05 -5.71 15.98
CA GLN A 143 -19.77 -4.58 16.87
C GLN A 143 -18.98 -4.96 18.13
N SER A 144 -19.13 -6.18 18.63
CA SER A 144 -18.75 -6.51 20.02
C SER A 144 -17.82 -7.72 20.16
N THR A 145 -18.19 -8.86 19.60
CA THR A 145 -17.55 -10.15 19.89
C THR A 145 -16.76 -10.72 18.72
N MET A 146 -17.01 -10.24 17.50
CA MET A 146 -16.29 -10.64 16.30
C MET A 146 -14.82 -10.26 16.43
N GLN A 147 -13.96 -11.22 16.07
CA GLN A 147 -12.53 -11.04 15.95
C GLN A 147 -12.06 -11.36 14.54
N VAL A 148 -11.20 -10.52 14.00
CA VAL A 148 -10.46 -10.83 12.78
C VAL A 148 -9.20 -11.58 13.20
N LYS A 149 -9.11 -12.86 12.86
CA LYS A 149 -8.00 -13.73 13.24
C LYS A 149 -6.84 -13.62 12.27
N ALA A 150 -7.15 -13.58 10.98
CA ALA A 150 -6.15 -13.49 9.92
C ALA A 150 -6.71 -12.74 8.71
N ILE A 151 -5.81 -12.04 8.02
CA ILE A 151 -6.02 -11.48 6.70
C ILE A 151 -4.90 -12.02 5.83
N ASN A 152 -5.27 -12.81 4.84
CA ASN A 152 -4.38 -13.54 3.97
C ASN A 152 -4.72 -13.21 2.52
N GLU A 153 -3.74 -13.41 1.64
CA GLU A 153 -3.94 -13.44 0.18
C GLU A 153 -4.84 -12.33 -0.34
N CYS A 154 -4.32 -11.12 -0.38
CA CYS A 154 -5.04 -9.99 -0.96
C CYS A 154 -4.76 -9.86 -2.45
N ASP A 155 -5.83 -9.74 -3.24
CA ASP A 155 -5.76 -9.47 -4.67
C ASP A 155 -6.40 -8.12 -5.00
N VAL A 156 -5.66 -7.33 -5.80
CA VAL A 156 -6.12 -6.02 -6.27
C VAL A 156 -7.15 -6.22 -7.38
N LYS A 157 -8.37 -5.72 -7.17
CA LYS A 157 -9.40 -5.65 -8.20
C LYS A 157 -9.05 -4.53 -9.18
N ARG A 158 -8.61 -4.90 -10.38
CA ARG A 158 -8.12 -4.00 -11.44
C ARG A 158 -9.03 -2.80 -11.74
N LYS A 159 -10.35 -2.93 -11.63
CA LYS A 159 -11.30 -1.84 -11.95
C LYS A 159 -11.42 -0.78 -10.85
N THR A 160 -11.33 -1.18 -9.58
CA THR A 160 -11.63 -0.31 -8.44
C THR A 160 -10.42 0.01 -7.58
N GLY A 161 -9.34 -0.78 -7.68
CA GLY A 161 -8.19 -0.68 -6.80
C GLY A 161 -8.42 -1.30 -5.43
N TYR A 162 -9.59 -1.89 -5.17
CA TYR A 162 -9.87 -2.54 -3.89
C TYR A 162 -9.03 -3.80 -3.75
N LEU A 163 -8.55 -4.04 -2.54
CA LEU A 163 -7.96 -5.30 -2.15
C LEU A 163 -9.07 -6.20 -1.64
N ALA A 164 -9.30 -7.30 -2.35
CA ALA A 164 -10.11 -8.38 -1.83
C ALA A 164 -9.20 -9.38 -1.14
N CYS A 165 -9.41 -9.59 0.15
CA CYS A 165 -8.56 -10.40 1.00
C CYS A 165 -9.34 -11.57 1.62
N ASN A 166 -8.73 -12.74 1.61
CA ASN A 166 -9.22 -13.89 2.36
C ASN A 166 -9.09 -13.62 3.86
N THR A 167 -10.21 -13.61 4.56
CA THR A 167 -10.27 -13.25 5.99
C THR A 167 -10.82 -14.40 6.81
N GLU A 168 -10.17 -14.66 7.93
CA GLU A 168 -10.66 -15.59 8.94
C GLU A 168 -11.24 -14.79 10.11
N LEU A 169 -12.54 -14.97 10.35
CA LEU A 169 -13.26 -14.34 11.46
C LEU A 169 -13.59 -15.39 12.51
N SER A 170 -13.70 -14.94 13.76
CA SER A 170 -14.20 -15.75 14.86
C SER A 170 -15.32 -14.98 15.55
N VAL A 171 -16.45 -15.66 15.72
CA VAL A 171 -17.62 -15.16 16.48
C VAL A 171 -18.07 -16.27 17.43
N PRO A 172 -18.64 -15.94 18.60
CA PRO A 172 -19.08 -16.95 19.57
C PRO A 172 -20.10 -17.95 19.01
N SER A 173 -20.97 -17.51 18.10
CA SER A 173 -21.97 -18.38 17.46
C SER A 173 -21.38 -19.42 16.52
N ARG A 174 -20.14 -19.24 16.03
CA ARG A 174 -19.46 -20.15 15.10
C ARG A 174 -18.02 -20.42 15.56
N PRO A 175 -17.84 -21.44 16.43
CA PRO A 175 -16.54 -21.74 17.04
C PRO A 175 -15.49 -22.22 16.03
N ASP A 176 -15.91 -22.84 14.92
CA ASP A 176 -15.01 -23.30 13.85
C ASP A 176 -14.43 -22.15 13.00
N GLY A 177 -14.86 -20.90 13.28
CA GLY A 177 -14.47 -19.73 12.53
C GLY A 177 -15.24 -19.57 11.21
N ILE A 178 -15.05 -18.42 10.58
CA ILE A 178 -15.71 -18.04 9.33
C ILE A 178 -14.62 -17.63 8.35
N LYS A 179 -14.53 -18.34 7.24
CA LYS A 179 -13.69 -17.94 6.11
C LYS A 179 -14.55 -17.15 5.13
N THR A 180 -14.19 -15.89 4.89
CA THR A 180 -14.89 -15.03 3.95
C THR A 180 -13.91 -14.07 3.28
N GLU A 181 -14.22 -13.62 2.08
CA GLU A 181 -13.44 -12.57 1.43
C GLU A 181 -14.02 -11.19 1.85
N LEU A 182 -13.17 -10.29 2.33
CA LEU A 182 -13.51 -8.91 2.66
C LEU A 182 -12.78 -7.96 1.71
N SER A 183 -13.39 -6.83 1.39
CA SER A 183 -12.79 -5.82 0.51
C SER A 183 -12.34 -4.59 1.30
N PHE A 184 -11.15 -4.10 0.98
CA PHE A 184 -10.54 -2.94 1.58
C PHE A 184 -10.03 -1.97 0.51
N MET A 185 -10.05 -0.68 0.80
CA MET A 185 -9.50 0.36 -0.05
C MET A 185 -8.41 1.09 0.72
N LEU A 186 -7.26 1.33 0.07
CA LEU A 186 -6.22 2.20 0.61
C LEU A 186 -6.49 3.63 0.15
N GLU A 187 -6.64 4.55 1.09
CA GLU A 187 -6.97 5.95 0.84
C GLU A 187 -6.22 6.86 1.82
N ASN A 188 -5.47 7.83 1.32
CA ASN A 188 -4.71 8.79 2.13
C ASN A 188 -3.77 8.13 3.17
N GLY A 189 -3.20 6.97 2.83
CA GLY A 189 -2.34 6.20 3.74
C GLY A 189 -3.08 5.44 4.84
N GLY A 190 -4.42 5.44 4.84
CA GLY A 190 -5.25 4.68 5.74
C GLY A 190 -6.09 3.62 5.00
N TRP A 191 -6.42 2.55 5.70
CA TRP A 191 -7.35 1.56 5.17
C TRP A 191 -8.80 1.97 5.44
N ARG A 192 -9.68 1.59 4.50
CA ARG A 192 -11.13 1.68 4.64
C ARG A 192 -11.77 0.34 4.29
N TYR A 193 -12.70 -0.12 5.11
CA TYR A 193 -13.53 -1.29 4.79
C TYR A 193 -14.56 -0.93 3.72
N VAL A 194 -14.73 -1.82 2.74
CA VAL A 194 -15.74 -1.70 1.68
C VAL A 194 -16.74 -2.84 1.86
N PRO A 195 -17.93 -2.57 2.44
CA PRO A 195 -18.98 -3.58 2.52
C PRO A 195 -19.40 -4.02 1.11
N ARG A 196 -19.82 -5.27 0.98
CA ARG A 196 -20.33 -5.82 -0.28
C ARG A 196 -21.74 -5.37 -0.57
#